data_AF-A0A378J6S8-F1
#
_entry.id   AF-A0A378J6S8-F1
#
_cell.length_a   1.000
_cell.length_b   1.000
_cell.length_c   1.000
_cell.angle_alpha   90.00
_cell.angle_beta   90.00
_cell.angle_gamma   90.00
#
_symmetry.space_group_name_H-M   'P 1'
#
loop_
_entity.id
_entity.type
_entity.pdbx_description
1 polymer ?
#
loop_
_entity_poly.entity_id
_entity_poly.type
_entity_poly.pdbx_seq_one_letter_code
_entity_poly.pdbx_strand_id
1 'polypeptide(L)'
;MADPTNIKTRGQKIKNAFTLGAMSTEQQVAYWDEHRKSVGIEGGITARTTMENYSSKRLKDLSDFDKIVDGDKKPLKTTTPDGKSITEKFGSDPDLVNGIKEVFAKTPATDKAISDFTKDVTNLHTLVMANPPQYSAAGIANVLQEKKSDALAAIKAQQAKELERLNDKFAPANPPARNEFREKIKAAMGPGTTEEQVNKVKDDMVNATKASHASQIKRAEAEFNYSIKKFYSAMQKEFDRIALLGDRYERDKQMRAAIDTLAAQRAANEPRRSTTVSIQADQSTAILRGIKVQDLDTINTLTGRPLTKNTDGSYSMKLSKDWIFFDRKARDVTKSVEKDLASLAHTIKATGAETITMELTAADPDKAKELGKKAYEAAIKAGFEPRDINIVVNGKSLTEKYEKGKLKEEDKLFDDEPSRLRKAKNEATKIAQEREGRVFNSPGAKAETVSIKQKLQEMRTTPPPPTGSTTPTLGGGTI
;
A
#
# COMPACT_ATOMS: atom_id res chain seq x y z
N MET A 1 -30.18 3.17 -14.27
CA MET A 1 -29.06 2.49 -13.58
C MET A 1 -29.65 1.21 -13.04
N ALA A 2 -29.16 0.04 -13.45
CA ALA A 2 -29.51 -1.17 -12.72
C ALA A 2 -28.90 -1.03 -11.33
N ASP A 3 -29.68 -1.28 -10.30
CA ASP A 3 -29.20 -1.28 -8.93
C ASP A 3 -28.10 -2.35 -8.78
N PRO A 4 -26.84 -1.97 -8.47
CA PRO A 4 -25.75 -2.93 -8.32
C PRO A 4 -25.90 -3.84 -7.08
N THR A 5 -26.97 -3.69 -6.29
CA THR A 5 -27.29 -4.53 -5.13
C THR A 5 -27.60 -6.00 -5.46
N ASN A 6 -27.78 -6.37 -6.74
CA ASN A 6 -28.20 -7.72 -7.10
C ASN A 6 -27.06 -8.70 -7.43
N ILE A 7 -25.79 -8.35 -7.19
CA ILE A 7 -24.69 -9.32 -7.21
C ILE A 7 -24.69 -10.08 -5.87
N LYS A 8 -25.51 -11.14 -5.80
CA LYS A 8 -25.51 -12.07 -4.66
C LYS A 8 -24.15 -12.76 -4.57
N THR A 9 -23.27 -12.27 -3.71
CA THR A 9 -22.02 -12.95 -3.31
C THR A 9 -22.35 -14.19 -2.49
N ARG A 10 -22.69 -15.30 -3.16
CA ARG A 10 -22.59 -16.64 -2.56
C ARG A 10 -21.12 -17.05 -2.63
N GLY A 11 -20.51 -17.22 -1.45
CA GLY A 11 -19.18 -17.81 -1.32
C GLY A 11 -19.18 -19.21 -1.94
N GLN A 12 -18.66 -19.31 -3.16
CA GLN A 12 -18.29 -20.59 -3.76
C GLN A 12 -16.78 -20.58 -3.97
N LYS A 13 -16.16 -21.67 -3.50
CA LYS A 13 -14.75 -21.99 -3.75
C LYS A 13 -14.45 -21.73 -5.21
N ILE A 14 -13.38 -20.97 -5.49
CA ILE A 14 -12.79 -20.91 -6.83
C ILE A 14 -12.33 -22.33 -7.16
N LYS A 15 -13.20 -23.11 -7.81
CA LYS A 15 -12.79 -24.36 -8.46
C LYS A 15 -12.06 -23.94 -9.72
N ASN A 16 -10.73 -23.84 -9.63
CA ASN A 16 -9.81 -23.76 -10.77
C ASN A 16 -9.79 -25.11 -11.55
N ALA A 17 -10.95 -25.64 -11.92
CA ALA A 17 -11.04 -26.73 -12.87
C ALA A 17 -11.35 -26.11 -14.24
N PHE A 18 -10.49 -26.37 -15.23
CA PHE A 18 -10.42 -25.80 -16.59
C PHE A 18 -9.82 -24.39 -16.70
N THR A 19 -8.65 -24.12 -17.33
CA THR A 19 -7.65 -24.91 -18.07
C THR A 19 -6.23 -24.42 -17.67
N LEU A 20 -5.77 -24.81 -16.48
CA LEU A 20 -4.33 -24.77 -16.13
C LEU A 20 -3.63 -26.10 -16.45
N GLY A 21 -4.39 -27.20 -16.58
CA GLY A 21 -3.84 -28.52 -16.90
C GLY A 21 -3.22 -28.65 -18.28
N ALA A 22 -3.36 -27.64 -19.15
CA ALA A 22 -2.72 -27.58 -20.47
C ALA A 22 -1.40 -26.77 -20.47
N MET A 23 -1.06 -26.08 -19.37
CA MET A 23 0.18 -25.32 -19.27
C MET A 23 1.30 -26.18 -18.66
N SER A 24 2.51 -26.11 -19.22
CA SER A 24 3.71 -26.63 -18.54
C SER A 24 4.01 -25.81 -17.27
N THR A 25 4.76 -26.39 -16.34
CA THR A 25 5.17 -25.70 -15.10
C THR A 25 5.86 -24.36 -15.38
N GLU A 26 6.74 -24.31 -16.38
CA GLU A 26 7.45 -23.09 -16.80
C GLU A 26 6.51 -22.00 -17.31
N GLN A 27 5.46 -22.39 -18.04
CA GLN A 27 4.45 -21.48 -18.58
C GLN A 27 3.62 -20.86 -17.46
N GLN A 28 3.29 -21.65 -16.43
CA GLN A 28 2.63 -21.14 -15.24
C GLN A 28 3.53 -20.14 -14.51
N VAL A 29 4.84 -20.44 -14.31
CA VAL A 29 5.79 -19.52 -13.66
C VAL A 29 5.83 -18.18 -14.38
N ALA A 30 6.08 -18.17 -15.69
CA ALA A 30 6.22 -16.94 -16.47
C ALA A 30 4.94 -16.09 -16.43
N TYR A 31 3.77 -16.73 -16.52
CA TYR A 31 2.48 -16.05 -16.42
C TYR A 31 2.31 -15.34 -15.07
N TRP A 32 2.55 -16.05 -13.97
CA TRP A 32 2.32 -15.50 -12.63
C TRP A 32 3.36 -14.45 -12.25
N ASP A 33 4.58 -14.55 -12.76
CA ASP A 33 5.59 -13.48 -12.66
C ASP A 33 5.17 -12.22 -13.42
N GLU A 34 4.69 -12.36 -14.65
CA GLU A 34 4.17 -11.22 -15.42
C GLU A 34 2.95 -10.60 -14.74
N HIS A 35 2.03 -11.42 -14.22
CA HIS A 35 0.88 -10.96 -13.48
C HIS A 35 1.30 -10.14 -12.25
N ARG A 36 2.19 -10.69 -11.41
CA ARG A 36 2.74 -9.98 -10.24
C ARG A 36 3.37 -8.65 -10.64
N LYS A 37 4.14 -8.60 -11.72
CA LYS A 37 4.72 -7.36 -12.25
C LYS A 37 3.66 -6.36 -12.71
N SER A 38 2.61 -6.84 -13.38
CA SER A 38 1.54 -5.98 -13.92
C SER A 38 0.70 -5.32 -12.83
N VAL A 39 0.48 -6.01 -11.70
CA VAL A 39 -0.24 -5.48 -10.54
C VAL A 39 0.69 -4.86 -9.49
N GLY A 40 2.00 -4.87 -9.75
CA GLY A 40 3.03 -4.22 -8.94
C GLY A 40 3.29 -4.91 -7.61
N ILE A 41 3.36 -6.24 -7.56
CA ILE A 41 3.69 -7.08 -6.37
C ILE A 41 4.84 -8.07 -6.63
N GLU A 42 5.64 -7.88 -7.68
CA GLU A 42 6.76 -8.73 -8.08
C GLU A 42 7.85 -8.92 -7.01
N GLY A 43 8.08 -7.91 -6.16
CA GLY A 43 8.99 -8.01 -5.01
C GLY A 43 8.38 -8.67 -3.77
N GLY A 44 7.12 -9.11 -3.85
CA GLY A 44 6.34 -9.62 -2.72
C GLY A 44 6.21 -8.60 -1.58
N ILE A 45 6.27 -9.10 -0.34
CA ILE A 45 6.12 -8.29 0.86
C ILE A 45 7.38 -7.46 1.14
N THR A 46 7.22 -6.14 1.22
CA THR A 46 8.32 -5.20 1.46
C THR A 46 8.60 -4.95 2.94
N ALA A 47 7.60 -5.16 3.82
CA ALA A 47 7.75 -4.99 5.27
C ALA A 47 8.43 -6.19 5.99
N ARG A 48 9.13 -7.07 5.25
CA ARG A 48 9.78 -8.28 5.79
C ARG A 48 10.78 -7.97 6.90
N THR A 49 11.58 -6.93 6.72
CA THR A 49 12.66 -6.56 7.64
C THR A 49 12.24 -5.49 8.65
N THR A 50 10.96 -5.12 8.75
CA THR A 50 10.54 -3.95 9.55
C THR A 50 10.82 -4.15 11.05
N MET A 51 10.54 -5.33 11.61
CA MET A 51 10.83 -5.61 13.03
C MET A 51 12.33 -5.79 13.31
N GLU A 52 13.11 -6.29 12.35
CA GLU A 52 14.57 -6.38 12.45
C GLU A 52 15.21 -4.98 12.37
N ASN A 53 14.70 -4.13 11.48
CA ASN A 53 15.06 -2.71 11.36
C ASN A 53 14.73 -1.94 12.64
N TYR A 54 13.58 -2.22 13.25
CA TYR A 54 13.26 -1.70 14.59
C TYR A 54 14.29 -2.19 15.63
N SER A 55 14.52 -3.50 15.72
CA SER A 55 15.44 -4.09 16.71
C SER A 55 16.87 -3.58 16.57
N SER A 56 17.33 -3.29 15.36
CA SER A 56 18.68 -2.79 15.09
C SER A 56 18.84 -1.30 15.38
N LYS A 57 17.79 -0.49 15.20
CA LYS A 57 17.81 0.98 15.30
C LYS A 57 17.18 1.56 16.57
N ARG A 58 16.65 0.71 17.46
CA ARG A 58 16.22 1.13 18.80
C ARG A 58 17.40 1.63 19.64
N LEU A 59 17.11 2.38 20.70
CA LEU A 59 18.10 2.72 21.72
C LEU A 59 18.57 1.44 22.41
N LYS A 60 19.88 1.30 22.62
CA LYS A 60 20.50 0.13 23.27
C LYS A 60 21.38 0.53 24.44
N ASP A 61 22.03 1.68 24.36
CA ASP A 61 22.97 2.14 25.37
C ASP A 61 23.13 3.67 25.37
N LEU A 62 24.01 4.16 26.24
CA LEU A 62 24.31 5.57 26.43
C LEU A 62 24.81 6.28 25.15
N SER A 63 25.53 5.57 24.26
CA SER A 63 26.06 6.15 23.02
C SER A 63 24.98 6.47 21.99
N ASP A 64 23.78 5.89 22.15
CA ASP A 64 22.68 6.11 21.22
C ASP A 64 21.97 7.45 21.47
N PHE A 65 22.14 8.08 22.63
CA PHE A 65 21.56 9.40 22.92
C PHE A 65 22.10 10.49 22.01
N ASP A 66 23.39 10.45 21.66
CA ASP A 66 24.00 11.40 20.73
C ASP A 66 23.49 11.25 19.29
N LYS A 67 22.80 10.14 18.98
CA LYS A 67 22.26 9.83 17.64
C LYS A 67 20.77 10.19 17.52
N ILE A 68 20.12 10.63 18.60
CA ILE A 68 18.70 10.95 18.59
C ILE A 68 18.49 12.25 17.83
N VAL A 69 17.50 12.23 16.94
CA VAL A 69 17.04 13.42 16.23
C VAL A 69 15.54 13.62 16.44
N ASP A 70 15.11 14.87 16.40
CA ASP A 70 13.69 15.23 16.48
C ASP A 70 12.96 14.94 15.14
N GLY A 71 11.68 15.31 15.09
CA GLY A 71 10.85 15.15 13.90
C GLY A 71 11.36 15.90 12.66
N ASP A 72 12.16 16.95 12.85
CA ASP A 72 12.79 17.78 11.81
C ASP A 72 14.22 17.32 11.49
N LYS A 73 14.65 16.18 12.02
CA LYS A 73 16.01 15.62 11.92
C LYS A 73 17.08 16.48 12.60
N LYS A 74 16.72 17.35 13.54
CA LYS A 74 17.69 18.10 14.35
C LYS A 74 18.15 17.22 15.52
N PRO A 75 19.45 17.21 15.85
CA PRO A 75 19.95 16.46 17.00
C PRO A 75 19.27 16.89 18.31
N LEU A 76 18.73 15.93 19.05
CA LEU A 76 18.28 16.10 20.43
C LEU A 76 19.46 15.83 21.35
N LYS A 77 20.12 16.90 21.81
CA LYS A 77 21.22 16.77 22.74
C LYS A 77 20.68 16.66 24.17
N THR A 78 21.03 15.59 24.85
CA THR A 78 20.85 15.47 26.30
C THR A 78 22.16 15.91 26.97
N THR A 79 22.13 17.02 27.68
CA THR A 79 23.33 17.66 28.25
C THR A 79 23.26 17.77 29.76
N THR A 80 24.42 17.71 30.41
CA THR A 80 24.58 18.07 31.82
C THR A 80 24.59 19.61 31.99
N PRO A 81 24.44 20.14 33.23
CA PRO A 81 24.42 21.58 33.49
C PRO A 81 25.64 22.36 33.01
N ASP A 82 26.79 21.70 32.88
CA ASP A 82 28.03 22.26 32.30
C ASP A 82 28.05 22.25 30.76
N GLY A 83 26.95 21.84 30.12
CA GLY A 83 26.76 21.84 28.66
C GLY A 83 27.39 20.64 27.94
N LYS A 84 28.02 19.71 28.66
CA LYS A 84 28.59 18.47 28.09
C LYS A 84 27.49 17.45 27.80
N SER A 85 27.72 16.55 26.83
CA SER A 85 26.75 15.47 26.59
C SER A 85 26.79 14.44 27.71
N ILE A 86 25.67 13.76 27.95
CA ILE A 86 25.63 12.66 28.93
C ILE A 86 26.56 11.51 28.53
N THR A 87 26.85 11.34 27.24
CA THR A 87 27.78 10.33 26.75
C THR A 87 29.23 10.71 27.08
N GLU A 88 29.60 11.99 26.95
CA GLU A 88 30.92 12.49 27.39
C GLU A 88 31.05 12.38 28.92
N LYS A 89 30.01 12.77 29.66
CA LYS A 89 30.09 12.85 31.12
C LYS A 89 29.99 11.50 31.82
N PHE A 90 29.17 10.59 31.31
CA PHE A 90 28.87 9.30 31.96
C PHE A 90 29.54 8.12 31.27
N GLY A 91 30.10 8.29 30.07
CA GLY A 91 30.64 7.19 29.24
C GLY A 91 31.85 6.48 29.84
N SER A 92 32.55 7.08 30.79
CA SER A 92 33.67 6.46 31.49
C SER A 92 33.27 5.73 32.78
N ASP A 93 32.03 5.86 33.26
CA ASP A 93 31.54 5.14 34.45
C ASP A 93 30.83 3.85 34.02
N PRO A 94 31.41 2.66 34.30
CA PRO A 94 30.82 1.39 33.89
C PRO A 94 29.43 1.13 34.45
N ASP A 95 29.12 1.63 35.65
CA ASP A 95 27.83 1.40 36.30
C ASP A 95 26.74 2.26 35.67
N LEU A 96 27.08 3.49 35.26
CA LEU A 96 26.16 4.34 34.49
C LEU A 96 25.92 3.76 33.10
N VAL A 97 26.97 3.33 32.41
CA VAL A 97 26.86 2.70 31.08
C VAL A 97 26.03 1.42 31.14
N ASN A 98 26.32 0.52 32.09
CA ASN A 98 25.57 -0.73 32.26
C ASN A 98 24.14 -0.48 32.73
N GLY A 99 23.92 0.48 33.64
CA GLY A 99 22.58 0.84 34.11
C GLY A 99 21.68 1.32 32.97
N ILE A 100 22.20 2.13 32.05
CA ILE A 100 21.46 2.55 30.85
C ILE A 100 21.27 1.39 29.86
N LYS A 101 22.27 0.53 29.69
CA LYS A 101 22.14 -0.67 28.84
C LYS A 101 21.02 -1.62 29.33
N GLU A 102 20.87 -1.77 30.64
CA GLU A 102 19.80 -2.56 31.26
C GLU A 102 18.40 -1.96 31.04
N VAL A 103 18.28 -0.62 31.13
CA VAL A 103 17.02 0.09 30.81
C VAL A 103 16.53 -0.32 29.43
N PHE A 104 17.43 -0.27 28.46
CA PHE A 104 17.17 -0.61 27.06
C PHE A 104 17.41 -2.09 26.74
N ALA A 105 17.41 -2.99 27.71
CA ALA A 105 17.43 -4.42 27.41
C ALA A 105 16.10 -4.86 26.77
N LYS A 106 16.16 -5.63 25.69
CA LYS A 106 14.94 -6.21 25.09
C LYS A 106 14.26 -7.15 26.07
N THR A 107 12.93 -7.11 26.11
CA THR A 107 12.18 -8.13 26.84
C THR A 107 12.09 -9.43 26.04
N PRO A 108 12.00 -10.60 26.69
CA PRO A 108 11.78 -11.88 25.99
C PRO A 108 10.52 -11.88 25.11
N ALA A 109 9.47 -11.17 25.54
CA ALA A 109 8.25 -11.01 24.75
C ALA A 109 8.50 -10.26 23.44
N THR A 110 9.34 -9.22 23.47
CA THR A 110 9.73 -8.46 22.28
C THR A 110 10.60 -9.29 21.34
N ASP A 111 11.57 -10.04 21.86
CA ASP A 111 12.38 -10.95 21.03
C ASP A 111 11.54 -12.02 20.36
N LYS A 112 10.59 -12.60 21.10
CA LYS A 112 9.61 -13.54 20.54
C LYS A 112 8.77 -12.88 19.46
N ALA A 113 8.26 -11.68 19.68
CA ALA A 113 7.45 -10.95 18.70
C ALA A 113 8.23 -10.64 17.42
N ILE A 114 9.51 -10.25 17.52
CA ILE A 114 10.38 -10.05 16.35
C ILE A 114 10.56 -11.36 15.58
N SER A 115 10.87 -12.45 16.27
CA SER A 115 11.09 -13.77 15.66
C SER A 115 9.82 -14.30 14.97
N ASP A 116 8.69 -14.26 15.67
CA ASP A 116 7.39 -14.71 15.16
C ASP A 116 6.95 -13.88 13.94
N PHE A 117 7.12 -12.56 14.01
CA PHE A 117 6.83 -11.66 12.89
C PHE A 117 7.71 -11.99 11.67
N THR A 118 9.01 -12.13 11.88
CA THR A 118 9.97 -12.39 10.78
C THR A 118 9.64 -13.71 10.08
N LYS A 119 9.32 -14.75 10.87
CA LYS A 119 8.87 -16.05 10.33
C LYS A 119 7.56 -15.91 9.57
N ASP A 120 6.56 -15.25 10.14
CA ASP A 120 5.26 -15.08 9.48
C ASP A 120 5.34 -14.34 8.17
N VAL A 121 6.06 -13.23 8.14
CA VAL A 121 6.13 -12.40 6.95
C VAL A 121 7.03 -13.04 5.89
N THR A 122 8.02 -13.84 6.28
CA THR A 122 8.77 -14.71 5.36
C THR A 122 7.86 -15.79 4.76
N ASN A 123 7.09 -16.49 5.58
CA ASN A 123 6.14 -17.50 5.11
C ASN A 123 5.05 -16.89 4.23
N LEU A 124 4.52 -15.73 4.61
CA LEU A 124 3.54 -15.00 3.81
C LEU A 124 4.14 -14.54 2.48
N HIS A 125 5.42 -14.14 2.46
CA HIS A 125 6.13 -13.84 1.21
C HIS A 125 6.22 -15.09 0.32
N THR A 126 6.53 -16.26 0.87
CA THR A 126 6.50 -17.54 0.12
C THR A 126 5.13 -17.80 -0.49
N LEU A 127 4.04 -17.54 0.23
CA LEU A 127 2.67 -17.71 -0.30
C LEU A 127 2.34 -16.71 -1.41
N VAL A 128 2.86 -15.48 -1.36
CA VAL A 128 2.73 -14.47 -2.42
C VAL A 128 3.52 -14.88 -3.68
N MET A 129 4.71 -15.43 -3.48
CA MET A 129 5.60 -15.88 -4.56
C MET A 129 5.24 -17.27 -5.08
N ALA A 130 4.27 -17.96 -4.46
CA ALA A 130 3.80 -19.25 -4.90
C ALA A 130 3.31 -19.20 -6.35
N ASN A 131 3.44 -20.34 -7.02
CA ASN A 131 3.12 -20.48 -8.42
C ASN A 131 2.27 -21.75 -8.66
N PRO A 132 0.95 -21.63 -8.89
CA PRO A 132 0.15 -20.40 -8.92
C PRO A 132 0.03 -19.71 -7.53
N PRO A 133 -0.27 -18.41 -7.47
CA PRO A 133 -0.66 -17.73 -6.24
C PRO A 133 -1.83 -18.45 -5.58
N GLN A 134 -1.70 -18.72 -4.28
CA GLN A 134 -2.69 -19.49 -3.53
C GLN A 134 -3.79 -18.62 -2.92
N TYR A 135 -3.55 -17.32 -2.80
CA TYR A 135 -4.42 -16.37 -2.10
C TYR A 135 -4.52 -15.05 -2.84
N SER A 136 -5.63 -14.33 -2.64
CA SER A 136 -5.81 -13.00 -3.21
C SER A 136 -4.94 -11.95 -2.51
N ALA A 137 -4.69 -10.84 -3.20
CA ALA A 137 -3.97 -9.72 -2.61
C ALA A 137 -4.70 -9.10 -1.40
N ALA A 138 -6.04 -9.13 -1.32
CA ALA A 138 -6.78 -8.71 -0.12
C ALA A 138 -6.51 -9.62 1.08
N GLY A 139 -6.55 -10.94 0.89
CA GLY A 139 -6.26 -11.89 1.97
C GLY A 139 -4.87 -11.65 2.56
N ILE A 140 -3.88 -11.45 1.70
CA ILE A 140 -2.51 -11.10 2.11
C ILE A 140 -2.45 -9.76 2.84
N ALA A 141 -3.12 -8.72 2.32
CA ALA A 141 -3.15 -7.40 2.93
C ALA A 141 -3.81 -7.39 4.32
N ASN A 142 -4.90 -8.14 4.50
CA ASN A 142 -5.60 -8.29 5.78
C ASN A 142 -4.70 -8.96 6.83
N VAL A 143 -4.02 -10.04 6.47
CA VAL A 143 -3.05 -10.69 7.37
C VAL A 143 -1.90 -9.74 7.70
N LEU A 144 -1.37 -8.98 6.72
CA LEU A 144 -0.33 -7.98 6.97
C LEU A 144 -0.81 -6.86 7.91
N GLN A 145 -2.06 -6.42 7.81
CA GLN A 145 -2.65 -5.43 8.71
C GLN A 145 -2.69 -5.93 10.16
N GLU A 146 -3.01 -7.20 10.37
CA GLU A 146 -2.96 -7.81 11.70
C GLU A 146 -1.52 -7.94 12.22
N LYS A 147 -0.59 -8.40 11.37
CA LYS A 147 0.84 -8.49 11.76
C LYS A 147 1.44 -7.13 12.06
N LYS A 148 1.01 -6.07 11.37
CA LYS A 148 1.32 -4.69 11.72
C LYS A 148 0.81 -4.35 13.13
N SER A 149 -0.45 -4.67 13.43
CA SER A 149 -1.04 -4.38 14.75
C SER A 149 -0.27 -5.08 15.87
N ASP A 150 0.02 -6.37 15.70
CA ASP A 150 0.79 -7.16 16.67
C ASP A 150 2.22 -6.61 16.87
N ALA A 151 2.90 -6.29 15.76
CA ALA A 151 4.23 -5.71 15.76
C ALA A 151 4.27 -4.37 16.49
N LEU A 152 3.34 -3.45 16.17
CA LEU A 152 3.28 -2.13 16.82
C LEU A 152 2.92 -2.25 18.30
N ALA A 153 2.04 -3.19 18.68
CA ALA A 153 1.75 -3.46 20.08
C ALA A 153 2.99 -3.93 20.84
N ALA A 154 3.77 -4.86 20.26
CA ALA A 154 5.01 -5.34 20.86
C ALA A 154 6.08 -4.25 20.99
N ILE A 155 6.20 -3.36 19.98
CA ILE A 155 7.08 -2.18 20.04
C ILE A 155 6.65 -1.27 21.18
N LYS A 156 5.35 -0.91 21.26
CA LYS A 156 4.82 -0.02 22.30
C LYS A 156 5.02 -0.61 23.70
N ALA A 157 4.84 -1.92 23.86
CA ALA A 157 5.07 -2.61 25.14
C ALA A 157 6.55 -2.56 25.57
N GLN A 158 7.49 -2.79 24.63
CA GLN A 158 8.93 -2.63 24.90
C GLN A 158 9.25 -1.19 25.32
N GLN A 159 8.76 -0.23 24.55
CA GLN A 159 8.99 1.20 24.77
C GLN A 159 8.42 1.69 26.11
N ALA A 160 7.27 1.16 26.54
CA ALA A 160 6.72 1.43 27.86
C ALA A 160 7.63 0.89 28.97
N LYS A 161 8.15 -0.34 28.81
CA LYS A 161 9.10 -0.94 29.76
C LYS A 161 10.44 -0.21 29.83
N GLU A 162 10.93 0.31 28.72
CA GLU A 162 12.14 1.14 28.67
C GLU A 162 11.93 2.45 29.46
N LEU A 163 10.78 3.11 29.31
CA LEU A 163 10.46 4.31 30.09
C LEU A 163 10.23 4.02 31.58
N GLU A 164 9.58 2.90 31.91
CA GLU A 164 9.42 2.43 33.30
C GLU A 164 10.78 2.22 33.96
N ARG A 165 11.64 1.39 33.36
CA ARG A 165 12.99 1.12 33.87
C ARG A 165 13.86 2.37 33.97
N LEU A 166 13.75 3.28 33.00
CA LEU A 166 14.48 4.55 33.05
C LEU A 166 14.02 5.36 34.26
N ASN A 167 12.71 5.49 34.48
CA ASN A 167 12.20 6.20 35.65
C ASN A 167 12.60 5.52 36.96
N ASP A 168 12.60 4.19 37.02
CA ASP A 168 13.01 3.41 38.19
C ASP A 168 14.49 3.62 38.53
N LYS A 169 15.38 3.68 37.52
CA LYS A 169 16.81 3.99 37.72
C LYS A 169 17.02 5.38 38.35
N PHE A 170 16.10 6.32 38.11
CA PHE A 170 16.13 7.67 38.68
C PHE A 170 15.22 7.86 39.90
N ALA A 171 14.50 6.82 40.33
CA ALA A 171 13.56 6.91 41.45
C ALA A 171 14.31 7.12 42.76
N PRO A 172 13.85 8.04 43.64
CA PRO A 172 14.44 8.18 44.96
C PRO A 172 14.30 6.87 45.74
N ALA A 173 15.38 6.41 46.36
CA ALA A 173 15.40 5.10 47.01
C ALA A 173 14.39 4.99 48.15
N ASN A 174 13.70 3.85 48.22
CA ASN A 174 12.93 3.44 49.40
C ASN A 174 12.98 1.90 49.54
N PRO A 175 13.80 1.33 50.47
CA PRO A 175 14.68 1.97 51.45
C PRO A 175 15.99 2.54 50.84
N PRO A 176 16.73 3.41 51.57
CA PRO A 176 17.81 4.28 51.06
C PRO A 176 19.00 3.59 50.36
N ALA A 177 19.18 2.29 50.54
CA ALA A 177 20.33 1.55 50.03
C ALA A 177 20.31 1.23 48.52
N ARG A 178 19.31 1.71 47.76
CA ARG A 178 19.13 1.38 46.33
C ARG A 178 19.35 2.54 45.35
N ASN A 179 19.78 3.71 45.81
CA ASN A 179 19.92 4.90 44.94
C ASN A 179 21.27 5.02 44.21
N GLU A 180 22.01 3.92 44.06
CA GLU A 180 23.37 3.92 43.53
C GLU A 180 23.47 4.60 42.16
N PHE A 181 22.49 4.41 41.28
CA PHE A 181 22.49 5.03 39.96
C PHE A 181 22.35 6.55 40.01
N ARG A 182 21.45 7.07 40.84
CA ARG A 182 21.22 8.52 40.98
C ARG A 182 22.41 9.21 41.64
N GLU A 183 22.99 8.59 42.67
CA GLU A 183 24.21 9.10 43.32
C GLU A 183 25.41 9.06 42.38
N LYS A 184 25.53 8.03 41.54
CA LYS A 184 26.54 7.94 40.47
C LYS A 184 26.38 9.06 39.44
N ILE A 185 25.15 9.37 39.01
CA ILE A 185 24.87 10.52 38.13
C ILE A 185 25.35 11.81 38.80
N LYS A 186 24.97 12.03 40.07
CA LYS A 186 25.33 13.24 40.84
C LYS A 186 26.85 13.38 41.00
N ALA A 187 27.53 12.28 41.32
CA ALA A 187 29.00 12.23 41.44
C ALA A 187 29.69 12.50 40.10
N ALA A 188 29.19 11.90 39.00
CA ALA A 188 29.73 12.11 37.67
C ALA A 188 29.53 13.56 37.19
N MET A 189 28.44 14.22 37.58
CA MET A 189 28.18 15.63 37.26
C MET A 189 29.13 16.58 38.03
N GLY A 190 29.53 16.21 39.25
CA GLY A 190 30.58 16.86 40.02
C GLY A 190 30.10 17.44 41.36
N PRO A 191 31.02 17.94 42.20
CA PRO A 191 30.70 18.54 43.49
C PRO A 191 29.72 19.71 43.35
N GLY A 192 28.72 19.77 44.21
CA GLY A 192 27.70 20.83 44.20
C GLY A 192 26.51 20.58 43.25
N THR A 193 26.44 19.42 42.60
CA THR A 193 25.26 19.04 41.80
C THR A 193 24.02 18.94 42.69
N THR A 194 22.95 19.66 42.32
CA THR A 194 21.67 19.67 43.06
C THR A 194 20.70 18.58 42.59
N GLU A 195 19.71 18.25 43.42
CA GLU A 195 18.67 17.28 43.02
C GLU A 195 17.84 17.76 41.82
N GLU A 196 17.63 19.07 41.69
CA GLU A 196 16.95 19.69 40.56
C GLU A 196 17.75 19.49 39.27
N GLN A 197 19.08 19.56 39.33
CA GLN A 197 19.94 19.32 38.17
C GLN A 197 19.91 17.84 37.74
N VAL A 198 19.92 16.92 38.70
CA VAL A 198 19.75 15.47 38.42
C VAL A 198 18.37 15.19 37.81
N ASN A 199 17.31 15.82 38.34
CA ASN A 199 15.97 15.71 37.79
C ASN A 199 15.88 16.28 36.37
N LYS A 200 16.58 17.38 36.08
CA LYS A 200 16.65 17.91 34.71
C LYS A 200 17.30 16.92 33.73
N VAL A 201 18.42 16.29 34.12
CA VAL A 201 19.05 15.24 33.30
C VAL A 201 18.09 14.08 33.06
N LYS A 202 17.36 13.64 34.11
CA LYS A 202 16.31 12.62 33.98
C LYS A 202 15.26 13.05 32.95
N ASP A 203 14.72 14.24 33.07
CA ASP A 203 13.65 14.74 32.20
C ASP A 203 14.13 14.85 30.74
N ASP A 204 15.36 15.33 30.52
CA ASP A 204 15.96 15.40 29.19
C ASP A 204 16.17 14.01 28.58
N MET A 205 16.64 13.03 29.37
CA MET A 205 16.77 11.63 28.93
C MET A 205 15.40 11.01 28.60
N VAL A 206 14.38 11.24 29.43
CA VAL A 206 13.01 10.76 29.20
C VAL A 206 12.42 11.38 27.94
N ASN A 207 12.61 12.68 27.72
CA ASN A 207 12.12 13.39 26.55
C ASN A 207 12.81 12.91 25.26
N ALA A 208 14.14 12.75 25.30
CA ALA A 208 14.90 12.19 24.17
C ALA A 208 14.46 10.75 23.85
N THR A 209 14.25 9.92 24.87
CA THR A 209 13.73 8.55 24.73
C THR A 209 12.35 8.54 24.07
N LYS A 210 11.41 9.37 24.55
CA LYS A 210 10.07 9.52 23.94
C LYS A 210 10.13 9.96 22.48
N ALA A 211 11.00 10.91 22.15
CA ALA A 211 11.19 11.37 20.77
C ALA A 211 11.73 10.25 19.85
N SER A 212 12.72 9.49 20.33
CA SER A 212 13.23 8.31 19.63
C SER A 212 12.13 7.27 19.41
N HIS A 213 11.34 6.97 20.44
CA HIS A 213 10.22 6.02 20.38
C HIS A 213 9.17 6.42 19.33
N ALA A 214 8.78 7.69 19.30
CA ALA A 214 7.84 8.22 18.32
C ALA A 214 8.38 8.10 16.87
N SER A 215 9.67 8.39 16.67
CA SER A 215 10.32 8.24 15.36
C SER A 215 10.37 6.78 14.89
N GLN A 216 10.68 5.85 15.80
CA GLN A 216 10.70 4.41 15.52
C GLN A 216 9.30 3.89 15.12
N ILE A 217 8.26 4.26 15.88
CA ILE A 217 6.86 3.91 15.57
C ILE A 217 6.46 4.45 14.20
N LYS A 218 6.70 5.74 13.94
CA LYS A 218 6.36 6.37 12.66
C LYS A 218 7.04 5.68 11.46
N ARG A 219 8.30 5.29 11.62
CA ARG A 219 9.05 4.55 10.59
C ARG A 219 8.46 3.16 10.35
N ALA A 220 8.20 2.40 11.41
CA ALA A 220 7.59 1.09 11.31
C ALA A 220 6.19 1.17 10.65
N GLU A 221 5.35 2.11 11.08
CA GLU A 221 4.04 2.36 10.49
C GLU A 221 4.12 2.69 9.00
N ALA A 222 5.07 3.53 8.58
CA ALA A 222 5.27 3.87 7.18
C ALA A 222 5.65 2.64 6.33
N GLU A 223 6.59 1.82 6.80
CA GLU A 223 7.00 0.59 6.10
C GLU A 223 5.83 -0.42 5.99
N PHE A 224 5.08 -0.61 7.07
CA PHE A 224 3.89 -1.46 7.08
C PHE A 224 2.81 -0.95 6.12
N ASN A 225 2.44 0.32 6.24
CA ASN A 225 1.40 0.92 5.42
C ASN A 225 1.77 0.90 3.93
N TYR A 226 3.05 1.12 3.61
CA TYR A 226 3.53 1.00 2.24
C TYR A 226 3.31 -0.41 1.69
N SER A 227 3.71 -1.44 2.44
CA SER A 227 3.52 -2.83 2.02
C SER A 227 2.04 -3.20 1.89
N ILE A 228 1.19 -2.81 2.84
CA ILE A 228 -0.25 -3.09 2.84
C ILE A 228 -0.94 -2.39 1.66
N LYS A 229 -0.64 -1.10 1.46
CA LYS A 229 -1.16 -0.31 0.34
C LYS A 229 -0.79 -0.94 -1.01
N LYS A 230 0.41 -1.50 -1.15
CA LYS A 230 0.86 -2.19 -2.36
C LYS A 230 -0.10 -3.34 -2.74
N PHE A 231 -0.46 -4.19 -1.79
CA PHE A 231 -1.39 -5.31 -2.03
C PHE A 231 -2.84 -4.85 -2.27
N TYR A 232 -3.34 -3.87 -1.50
CA TYR A 232 -4.66 -3.30 -1.77
C TYR A 232 -4.73 -2.63 -3.15
N SER A 233 -3.68 -1.92 -3.54
CA SER A 233 -3.59 -1.31 -4.88
C SER A 233 -3.54 -2.36 -5.98
N ALA A 234 -2.82 -3.46 -5.77
CA ALA A 234 -2.78 -4.58 -6.70
C ALA A 234 -4.17 -5.20 -6.91
N MET A 235 -4.92 -5.40 -5.83
CA MET A 235 -6.30 -5.89 -5.93
C MET A 235 -7.22 -4.91 -6.64
N GLN A 236 -7.10 -3.61 -6.31
CA GLN A 236 -7.91 -2.58 -6.95
C GLN A 236 -7.64 -2.51 -8.46
N LYS A 237 -6.36 -2.54 -8.87
CA LYS A 237 -5.94 -2.59 -10.28
C LYS A 237 -6.58 -3.78 -11.00
N GLU A 238 -6.57 -4.94 -10.37
CA GLU A 238 -7.17 -6.15 -10.95
C GLU A 238 -8.70 -6.08 -11.01
N PHE A 239 -9.34 -5.55 -9.98
CA PHE A 239 -10.78 -5.31 -9.97
C PHE A 239 -11.21 -4.34 -11.08
N ASP A 240 -10.52 -3.21 -11.22
CA ASP A 240 -10.83 -2.20 -12.24
C ASP A 240 -10.61 -2.77 -13.65
N ARG A 241 -9.55 -3.55 -13.86
CA ARG A 241 -9.26 -4.26 -15.11
C ARG A 241 -10.39 -5.23 -15.46
N ILE A 242 -10.76 -6.12 -14.54
CA ILE A 242 -11.79 -7.14 -14.77
C ILE A 242 -13.16 -6.48 -14.97
N ALA A 243 -13.50 -5.46 -14.16
CA ALA A 243 -14.78 -4.76 -14.27
C ALA A 243 -14.94 -4.09 -15.63
N LEU A 244 -13.90 -3.39 -16.12
CA LEU A 244 -13.95 -2.75 -17.44
C LEU A 244 -14.06 -3.79 -18.56
N LEU A 245 -13.16 -4.77 -18.59
CA LEU A 245 -13.12 -5.76 -19.66
C LEU A 245 -14.37 -6.64 -19.67
N GLY A 246 -14.88 -7.02 -18.50
CA GLY A 246 -16.12 -7.78 -18.36
C GLY A 246 -17.34 -6.99 -18.87
N ASP A 247 -17.49 -5.74 -18.45
CA ASP A 247 -18.58 -4.87 -18.93
C ASP A 247 -18.54 -4.69 -20.46
N ARG A 248 -17.35 -4.47 -21.03
CA ARG A 248 -17.18 -4.33 -22.48
C ARG A 248 -17.45 -5.63 -23.23
N TYR A 249 -16.99 -6.76 -22.70
CA TYR A 249 -17.25 -8.07 -23.30
C TYR A 249 -18.74 -8.39 -23.32
N GLU A 250 -19.49 -8.08 -22.25
CA GLU A 250 -20.92 -8.35 -22.19
C GLU A 250 -21.73 -7.42 -23.09
N ARG A 251 -21.41 -6.12 -23.13
CA ARG A 251 -22.29 -5.10 -23.73
C ARG A 251 -21.92 -4.69 -25.15
N ASP A 252 -20.68 -4.90 -25.58
CA ASP A 252 -20.20 -4.44 -26.88
C ASP A 252 -19.67 -5.62 -27.72
N LYS A 253 -20.38 -5.92 -28.82
CA LYS A 253 -20.04 -7.02 -29.73
C LYS A 253 -18.68 -6.83 -30.42
N GLN A 254 -18.30 -5.60 -30.73
CA GLN A 254 -17.01 -5.31 -31.36
C GLN A 254 -15.88 -5.50 -30.35
N MET A 255 -16.06 -5.00 -29.12
CA MET A 255 -15.09 -5.22 -28.05
C MET A 255 -14.96 -6.70 -27.69
N ARG A 256 -16.05 -7.46 -27.67
CA ARG A 256 -16.02 -8.92 -27.50
C ARG A 256 -15.15 -9.57 -28.57
N ALA A 257 -15.42 -9.29 -29.84
CA ALA A 257 -14.65 -9.85 -30.95
C ALA A 257 -13.16 -9.47 -30.88
N ALA A 258 -12.83 -8.23 -30.48
CA ALA A 258 -11.46 -7.79 -30.30
C ALA A 258 -10.76 -8.53 -29.15
N ILE A 259 -11.44 -8.70 -28.01
CA ILE A 259 -10.95 -9.47 -26.86
C ILE A 259 -10.73 -10.94 -27.24
N ASP A 260 -11.68 -11.56 -27.95
CA ASP A 260 -11.59 -12.96 -28.41
C ASP A 260 -10.44 -13.14 -29.42
N THR A 261 -10.30 -12.21 -30.36
CA THR A 261 -9.23 -12.22 -31.36
C THR A 261 -7.86 -12.10 -30.69
N LEU A 262 -7.71 -11.15 -29.77
CA LEU A 262 -6.47 -10.98 -29.01
C LEU A 262 -6.14 -12.22 -28.17
N ALA A 263 -7.16 -12.83 -27.55
CA ALA A 263 -7.01 -14.07 -26.80
C ALA A 263 -6.51 -15.21 -27.69
N ALA A 264 -7.11 -15.39 -28.87
CA ALA A 264 -6.74 -16.40 -29.85
C ALA A 264 -5.33 -16.15 -30.43
N GLN A 265 -4.99 -14.91 -30.77
CA GLN A 265 -3.66 -14.52 -31.26
C GLN A 265 -2.58 -14.82 -30.22
N ARG A 266 -2.81 -14.51 -28.94
CA ARG A 266 -1.86 -14.83 -27.88
C ARG A 266 -1.73 -16.32 -27.65
N ALA A 267 -2.84 -17.06 -27.67
CA ALA A 267 -2.79 -18.51 -27.60
C ALA A 267 -2.01 -19.14 -28.77
N ALA A 268 -2.06 -18.54 -29.97
CA ALA A 268 -1.36 -19.02 -31.16
C ALA A 268 0.12 -18.61 -31.23
N ASN A 269 0.45 -17.36 -30.92
CA ASN A 269 1.80 -16.79 -31.04
C ASN A 269 2.65 -17.03 -29.80
N GLU A 270 2.01 -17.16 -28.65
CA GLU A 270 2.63 -17.52 -27.39
C GLU A 270 1.94 -18.79 -26.88
N PRO A 271 2.13 -19.97 -27.52
CA PRO A 271 1.59 -21.24 -27.02
C PRO A 271 2.12 -21.56 -25.60
N ARG A 272 3.13 -20.81 -25.14
CA ARG A 272 3.68 -20.78 -23.79
C ARG A 272 2.94 -19.89 -22.78
N ARG A 273 1.89 -19.17 -23.18
CA ARG A 273 1.04 -18.33 -22.32
C ARG A 273 -0.42 -18.58 -22.65
N SER A 274 -1.12 -19.33 -21.79
CA SER A 274 -2.56 -19.51 -21.99
C SER A 274 -3.31 -18.22 -21.63
N THR A 275 -4.03 -17.72 -22.62
CA THR A 275 -4.95 -16.58 -22.54
C THR A 275 -6.35 -17.19 -22.58
N THR A 276 -7.13 -17.04 -21.52
CA THR A 276 -8.49 -17.63 -21.42
C THR A 276 -9.49 -16.55 -21.08
N VAL A 277 -10.59 -16.52 -21.84
CA VAL A 277 -11.75 -15.69 -21.58
C VAL A 277 -12.93 -16.62 -21.29
N SER A 278 -13.52 -16.51 -20.12
CA SER A 278 -14.74 -17.25 -19.75
C SER A 278 -15.62 -16.35 -18.90
N ILE A 279 -16.86 -16.12 -19.34
CA ILE A 279 -17.86 -15.42 -18.54
C ILE A 279 -19.01 -16.39 -18.30
N GLN A 280 -19.18 -16.78 -17.04
CA GLN A 280 -20.28 -17.60 -16.56
C GLN A 280 -21.28 -16.67 -15.87
N ALA A 281 -22.25 -16.18 -16.63
CA ALA A 281 -23.25 -15.22 -16.15
C ALA A 281 -24.13 -15.79 -15.02
N ASP A 282 -24.33 -17.11 -14.99
CA ASP A 282 -25.04 -17.85 -13.94
C ASP A 282 -24.23 -17.93 -12.63
N GLN A 283 -22.91 -17.88 -12.72
CA GLN A 283 -21.98 -17.93 -11.57
C GLN A 283 -21.42 -16.56 -11.19
N SER A 284 -21.79 -15.48 -11.91
CA SER A 284 -21.23 -14.13 -11.73
C SER A 284 -19.70 -14.10 -11.80
N THR A 285 -19.09 -14.96 -12.62
CA THR A 285 -17.65 -15.09 -12.76
C THR A 285 -17.20 -14.69 -14.17
N ALA A 286 -16.29 -13.72 -14.23
CA ALA A 286 -15.55 -13.38 -15.45
C ALA A 286 -14.06 -13.72 -15.22
N ILE A 287 -13.53 -14.60 -16.06
CA ILE A 287 -12.13 -15.00 -16.08
C ILE A 287 -11.52 -14.38 -17.34
N LEU A 288 -10.68 -13.37 -17.16
CA LEU A 288 -9.97 -12.67 -18.24
C LEU A 288 -8.47 -12.80 -17.96
N ARG A 289 -7.89 -13.94 -18.34
CA ARG A 289 -6.48 -14.27 -18.09
C ARG A 289 -5.62 -13.79 -19.24
N GLY A 290 -4.55 -13.06 -18.92
CA GLY A 290 -3.54 -12.67 -19.90
C GLY A 290 -3.94 -11.57 -20.88
N ILE A 291 -5.02 -10.81 -20.61
CA ILE A 291 -5.45 -9.66 -21.42
C ILE A 291 -5.41 -8.40 -20.56
N LYS A 292 -4.59 -7.42 -20.94
CA LYS A 292 -4.55 -6.10 -20.33
C LYS A 292 -5.37 -5.13 -21.17
N VAL A 293 -5.88 -4.06 -20.54
CA VAL A 293 -6.64 -3.02 -21.25
C VAL A 293 -5.78 -2.38 -22.34
N GLN A 294 -4.48 -2.24 -22.09
CA GLN A 294 -3.51 -1.65 -23.02
C GLN A 294 -3.25 -2.53 -24.25
N ASP A 295 -3.62 -3.81 -24.21
CA ASP A 295 -3.40 -4.74 -25.32
C ASP A 295 -4.50 -4.61 -26.40
N LEU A 296 -5.58 -3.89 -26.11
CA LEU A 296 -6.67 -3.67 -27.04
C LEU A 296 -6.37 -2.46 -27.94
N ASP A 297 -6.36 -2.68 -29.25
CA ASP A 297 -6.14 -1.62 -30.24
C ASP A 297 -7.31 -0.63 -30.34
N THR A 298 -8.52 -1.10 -30.02
CA THR A 298 -9.73 -0.27 -29.95
C THR A 298 -10.42 -0.49 -28.63
N ILE A 299 -10.79 0.62 -27.97
CA ILE A 299 -11.63 0.61 -26.77
C ILE A 299 -12.83 1.48 -27.04
N ASN A 300 -14.03 0.91 -27.02
CA ASN A 300 -15.25 1.69 -27.16
C ASN A 300 -15.69 2.25 -25.79
N THR A 301 -16.22 3.47 -25.81
CA THR A 301 -16.91 4.08 -24.67
C THR A 301 -18.28 3.45 -24.44
N LEU A 302 -18.93 3.77 -23.32
CA LEU A 302 -20.29 3.32 -23.02
C LEU A 302 -21.34 3.76 -24.06
N THR A 303 -21.05 4.76 -24.89
CA THR A 303 -21.93 5.18 -25.99
C THR A 303 -21.56 4.54 -27.32
N GLY A 304 -20.56 3.67 -27.35
CA GLY A 304 -20.07 3.00 -28.56
C GLY A 304 -19.10 3.85 -29.39
N ARG A 305 -18.65 5.02 -28.89
CA ARG A 305 -17.62 5.81 -29.58
C ARG A 305 -16.24 5.18 -29.37
N PRO A 306 -15.44 5.00 -30.43
CA PRO A 306 -14.10 4.45 -30.30
C PRO A 306 -13.15 5.47 -29.64
N LEU A 307 -12.30 4.96 -28.76
CA LEU A 307 -11.13 5.64 -28.23
C LEU A 307 -9.92 5.29 -29.10
N THR A 308 -9.20 6.31 -29.57
CA THR A 308 -7.94 6.12 -30.29
C THR A 308 -6.80 6.13 -29.31
N LYS A 309 -6.06 5.02 -29.24
CA LYS A 309 -4.81 4.93 -28.48
C LYS A 309 -3.69 5.57 -29.29
N ASN A 310 -3.00 6.53 -28.69
CA ASN A 310 -1.87 7.21 -29.29
C ASN A 310 -0.56 6.44 -29.03
N THR A 311 0.49 6.75 -29.78
CA THR A 311 1.81 6.09 -29.68
C THR A 311 2.51 6.28 -28.33
N ASP A 312 2.20 7.38 -27.64
CA ASP A 312 2.69 7.69 -26.30
C ASP A 312 1.89 6.97 -25.18
N GLY A 313 0.88 6.18 -25.55
CA GLY A 313 0.00 5.47 -24.62
C GLY A 313 -1.16 6.32 -24.09
N SER A 314 -1.31 7.57 -24.52
CA SER A 314 -2.48 8.39 -24.23
C SER A 314 -3.70 7.92 -25.04
N TYR A 315 -4.90 8.31 -24.59
CA TYR A 315 -6.15 8.00 -25.28
C TYR A 315 -6.82 9.29 -25.70
N SER A 316 -7.28 9.34 -26.95
CA SER A 316 -7.98 10.50 -27.51
C SER A 316 -9.33 10.10 -28.07
N MET A 317 -10.27 11.05 -28.04
CA MET A 317 -11.59 10.90 -28.63
C MET A 317 -12.11 12.26 -29.06
N LYS A 318 -12.76 12.30 -30.22
CA LYS A 318 -13.47 13.49 -30.68
C LYS A 318 -14.91 13.45 -30.16
N LEU A 319 -15.23 14.38 -29.26
CA LEU A 319 -16.62 14.63 -28.86
C LEU A 319 -17.38 15.29 -30.03
N SER A 320 -18.66 14.92 -30.22
CA SER A 320 -19.50 15.56 -31.24
C SER A 320 -19.61 17.06 -30.97
N LYS A 321 -19.61 17.91 -32.01
CA LYS A 321 -19.85 19.36 -31.88
C LYS A 321 -21.23 19.66 -31.26
N ASP A 322 -22.17 18.73 -31.41
CA ASP A 322 -23.58 18.89 -31.06
C ASP A 322 -23.91 18.51 -29.62
N TRP A 323 -22.90 18.24 -28.78
CA TRP A 323 -23.11 17.86 -27.38
C TRP A 323 -23.84 18.91 -26.53
N ILE A 324 -24.04 20.12 -27.09
CA ILE A 324 -24.69 21.26 -26.46
C ILE A 324 -25.82 21.85 -27.32
N PHE A 325 -26.34 21.16 -28.35
CA PHE A 325 -27.62 21.63 -28.93
C PHE A 325 -28.75 21.27 -27.95
N PHE A 326 -29.08 22.28 -27.14
CA PHE A 326 -30.13 22.33 -26.15
C PHE A 326 -31.51 22.03 -26.74
N ASP A 327 -32.18 21.00 -26.23
CA ASP A 327 -33.61 21.08 -25.96
C ASP A 327 -33.87 20.37 -24.62
N ARG A 328 -34.67 21.00 -23.74
CA ARG A 328 -35.24 20.38 -22.53
C ARG A 328 -35.96 19.06 -22.83
N LYS A 329 -36.28 18.78 -24.10
CA LYS A 329 -36.85 17.52 -24.59
C LYS A 329 -35.83 16.42 -24.90
N ALA A 330 -34.54 16.70 -25.03
CA ALA A 330 -33.49 15.70 -25.32
C ALA A 330 -32.64 15.38 -24.07
N ARG A 331 -33.26 14.76 -23.06
CA ARG A 331 -32.62 14.38 -21.76
C ARG A 331 -31.47 13.34 -21.85
N ASP A 332 -31.10 12.86 -23.04
CA ASP A 332 -30.16 11.74 -23.20
C ASP A 332 -28.76 12.10 -23.71
N VAL A 333 -28.56 13.27 -24.34
CA VAL A 333 -27.26 13.61 -24.97
C VAL A 333 -26.25 14.22 -23.99
N THR A 334 -26.68 15.02 -23.01
CA THR A 334 -25.78 15.48 -21.92
C THR A 334 -25.29 14.31 -21.06
N LYS A 335 -26.13 13.29 -20.88
CA LYS A 335 -25.74 12.02 -20.28
C LYS A 335 -24.75 11.24 -21.15
N SER A 336 -24.70 11.46 -22.45
CA SER A 336 -23.77 10.76 -23.35
C SER A 336 -22.34 11.24 -23.13
N VAL A 337 -22.10 12.56 -23.09
CA VAL A 337 -20.75 13.10 -22.83
C VAL A 337 -20.23 12.73 -21.45
N GLU A 338 -21.07 12.81 -20.42
CA GLU A 338 -20.67 12.37 -19.07
C GLU A 338 -20.33 10.88 -19.03
N LYS A 339 -21.09 10.03 -19.72
CA LYS A 339 -20.78 8.60 -19.85
C LYS A 339 -19.48 8.35 -20.64
N ASP A 340 -19.19 9.17 -21.63
CA ASP A 340 -17.98 9.06 -22.44
C ASP A 340 -16.74 9.49 -21.65
N LEU A 341 -16.82 10.60 -20.92
CA LEU A 341 -15.77 11.06 -20.01
C LEU A 341 -15.55 10.06 -18.87
N ALA A 342 -16.62 9.50 -18.31
CA ALA A 342 -16.52 8.44 -17.32
C ALA A 342 -15.87 7.19 -17.91
N SER A 343 -16.23 6.81 -19.15
CA SER A 343 -15.60 5.68 -19.84
C SER A 343 -14.11 5.89 -20.02
N LEU A 344 -13.68 7.09 -20.46
CA LEU A 344 -12.28 7.46 -20.56
C LEU A 344 -11.57 7.32 -19.21
N ALA A 345 -12.11 7.93 -18.16
CA ALA A 345 -11.51 7.87 -16.83
C ALA A 345 -11.44 6.42 -16.30
N HIS A 346 -12.49 5.61 -16.47
CA HIS A 346 -12.49 4.19 -16.10
C HIS A 346 -11.48 3.38 -16.92
N THR A 347 -11.32 3.67 -18.22
CA THR A 347 -10.30 3.05 -19.06
C THR A 347 -8.90 3.33 -18.52
N ILE A 348 -8.56 4.60 -18.26
CA ILE A 348 -7.27 4.98 -17.68
C ILE A 348 -7.07 4.36 -16.29
N LYS A 349 -8.13 4.28 -15.47
CA LYS A 349 -8.03 3.63 -14.16
C LYS A 349 -7.72 2.14 -14.29
N ALA A 350 -8.40 1.45 -15.22
CA ALA A 350 -8.24 0.03 -15.48
C ALA A 350 -6.92 -0.33 -16.18
N THR A 351 -6.21 0.63 -16.78
CA THR A 351 -4.80 0.45 -17.17
C THR A 351 -3.85 0.41 -15.96
N GLY A 352 -4.35 0.69 -14.76
CA GLY A 352 -3.59 0.72 -13.52
C GLY A 352 -2.93 2.07 -13.22
N ALA A 353 -3.36 3.15 -13.89
CA ALA A 353 -2.85 4.49 -13.64
C ALA A 353 -3.31 5.01 -12.26
N GLU A 354 -2.38 5.62 -11.54
CA GLU A 354 -2.67 6.23 -10.23
C GLU A 354 -3.10 7.69 -10.37
N THR A 355 -2.65 8.36 -11.43
CA THR A 355 -2.99 9.74 -11.80
C THR A 355 -3.67 9.79 -13.16
N ILE A 356 -4.43 10.86 -13.41
CA ILE A 356 -5.05 11.14 -14.70
C ILE A 356 -4.88 12.61 -15.07
N THR A 357 -4.45 12.86 -16.31
CA THR A 357 -4.54 14.19 -16.92
C THR A 357 -5.60 14.14 -18.02
N MET A 358 -6.59 15.02 -17.96
CA MET A 358 -7.60 15.17 -19.01
C MET A 358 -7.44 16.52 -19.69
N GLU A 359 -7.05 16.50 -20.96
CA GLU A 359 -6.89 17.69 -21.78
C GLU A 359 -8.14 17.92 -22.63
N LEU A 360 -8.71 19.11 -22.53
CA LEU A 360 -9.98 19.47 -23.14
C LEU A 360 -9.83 20.78 -23.90
N THR A 361 -10.20 20.75 -25.18
CA THR A 361 -10.15 21.93 -26.04
C THR A 361 -11.52 22.24 -26.60
N ALA A 362 -11.99 23.48 -26.42
CA ALA A 362 -13.21 23.99 -27.05
C ALA A 362 -13.05 25.48 -27.40
N ALA A 363 -13.67 25.89 -28.51
CA ALA A 363 -13.58 27.27 -29.01
C ALA A 363 -14.17 28.31 -28.04
N ASP A 364 -15.18 27.91 -27.27
CA ASP A 364 -15.86 28.73 -26.28
C ASP A 364 -15.25 28.44 -24.89
N PRO A 365 -14.62 29.43 -24.23
CA PRO A 365 -13.94 29.22 -22.95
C PRO A 365 -14.84 28.73 -21.82
N ASP A 366 -16.08 29.20 -21.73
CA ASP A 366 -16.99 28.83 -20.65
C ASP A 366 -17.45 27.37 -20.81
N LYS A 367 -17.70 26.96 -22.07
CA LYS A 367 -17.99 25.56 -22.40
C LYS A 367 -16.79 24.65 -22.13
N ALA A 368 -15.58 25.12 -22.42
CA ALA A 368 -14.35 24.40 -22.14
C ALA A 368 -14.19 24.19 -20.62
N LYS A 369 -14.49 25.21 -19.82
CA LYS A 369 -14.46 25.14 -18.35
C LYS A 369 -15.50 24.18 -17.77
N GLU A 370 -16.75 24.24 -18.24
CA GLU A 370 -17.80 23.30 -17.79
C GLU A 370 -17.46 21.85 -18.17
N LEU A 371 -16.92 21.62 -19.36
CA LEU A 371 -16.43 20.30 -19.76
C LEU A 371 -15.29 19.83 -18.83
N GLY A 372 -14.41 20.75 -18.43
CA GLY A 372 -13.37 20.52 -17.41
C GLY A 372 -13.94 20.07 -16.08
N LYS A 373 -14.96 20.76 -15.55
CA LYS A 373 -15.65 20.38 -14.30
C LYS A 373 -16.25 18.97 -14.40
N LYS A 374 -16.90 18.64 -15.53
CA LYS A 374 -17.46 17.30 -15.77
C LYS A 374 -16.41 16.21 -15.90
N ALA A 375 -15.26 16.52 -16.51
CA ALA A 375 -14.14 15.59 -16.60
C ALA A 375 -13.52 15.32 -15.23
N TYR A 376 -13.38 16.35 -14.39
CA TYR A 376 -12.98 16.19 -12.99
C TYR A 376 -13.95 15.27 -12.23
N GLU A 377 -15.26 15.53 -12.33
CA GLU A 377 -16.29 14.70 -11.69
C GLU A 377 -16.29 13.25 -12.21
N ALA A 378 -16.03 13.05 -13.51
CA ALA A 378 -15.89 11.73 -14.11
C ALA A 378 -14.65 10.99 -13.57
N ALA A 379 -13.52 11.67 -13.41
CA ALA A 379 -12.32 11.11 -12.80
C ALA A 379 -12.54 10.73 -11.32
N ILE A 380 -13.27 11.55 -10.56
CA ILE A 380 -13.70 11.22 -9.19
C ILE A 380 -14.60 9.97 -9.19
N LYS A 381 -15.55 9.85 -10.12
CA LYS A 381 -16.42 8.65 -10.23
C LYS A 381 -15.65 7.40 -10.63
N ALA A 382 -14.62 7.53 -11.46
CA ALA A 382 -13.64 6.48 -11.72
C ALA A 382 -12.73 6.22 -10.50
N GLY A 383 -12.81 7.07 -9.47
CA GLY A 383 -12.09 7.06 -8.21
C GLY A 383 -10.58 7.16 -8.37
N PHE A 384 -10.18 8.16 -9.14
CA PHE A 384 -8.98 8.91 -8.84
C PHE A 384 -9.20 9.77 -7.60
N GLU A 385 -8.17 9.90 -6.78
CA GLU A 385 -8.19 10.82 -5.66
C GLU A 385 -8.15 12.27 -6.18
N PRO A 386 -8.80 13.25 -5.51
CA PRO A 386 -8.79 14.65 -5.92
C PRO A 386 -7.41 15.20 -6.30
N ARG A 387 -6.38 14.86 -5.51
CA ARG A 387 -4.99 15.31 -5.70
C ARG A 387 -4.27 14.68 -6.90
N ASP A 388 -4.81 13.59 -7.42
CA ASP A 388 -4.22 12.77 -8.48
C ASP A 388 -4.91 13.03 -9.85
N ILE A 389 -5.78 14.05 -9.90
CA ILE A 389 -6.51 14.49 -11.09
C ILE A 389 -5.96 15.83 -11.55
N ASN A 390 -5.55 15.91 -12.82
CA ASN A 390 -5.15 17.14 -13.49
C ASN A 390 -6.11 17.43 -14.66
N ILE A 391 -6.75 18.60 -14.66
CA ILE A 391 -7.59 19.04 -15.79
C ILE A 391 -6.93 20.21 -16.49
N VAL A 392 -6.68 20.02 -17.79
CA VAL A 392 -6.11 21.05 -18.66
C VAL A 392 -7.19 21.50 -19.64
N VAL A 393 -7.55 22.78 -19.58
CA VAL A 393 -8.55 23.39 -20.46
C VAL A 393 -7.87 24.41 -21.35
N ASN A 394 -7.98 24.22 -22.68
CA ASN A 394 -7.36 25.10 -23.69
C ASN A 394 -5.86 25.38 -23.39
N GLY A 395 -5.12 24.33 -23.02
CA GLY A 395 -3.69 24.39 -22.71
C GLY A 395 -3.32 24.92 -21.32
N LYS A 396 -4.29 25.22 -20.44
CA LYS A 396 -4.03 25.69 -19.06
C LYS A 396 -4.51 24.68 -18.04
N SER A 397 -3.62 24.27 -17.12
CA SER A 397 -4.02 23.46 -15.96
C SER A 397 -4.86 24.30 -14.99
N LEU A 398 -6.01 23.77 -14.57
CA LEU A 398 -6.97 24.48 -13.72
C LEU A 398 -7.24 23.79 -12.38
N THR A 399 -6.64 22.63 -12.12
CA THR A 399 -6.80 21.88 -10.85
C THR A 399 -5.66 22.14 -9.89
N GLU A 400 -5.85 21.74 -8.62
CA GLU A 400 -4.80 21.79 -7.59
C GLU A 400 -3.51 21.10 -8.07
N LYS A 401 -2.36 21.74 -7.86
CA LYS A 401 -1.05 21.17 -8.14
C LYS A 401 -0.29 20.94 -6.85
N TYR A 402 0.14 19.70 -6.65
CA TYR A 402 0.94 19.30 -5.48
C TYR A 402 2.38 19.01 -5.87
N GLU A 403 3.33 19.53 -5.10
CA GLU A 403 4.74 19.23 -5.26
C GLU A 403 5.32 18.78 -3.92
N LYS A 404 5.88 17.56 -3.87
CA LYS A 404 6.36 16.91 -2.62
C LYS A 404 5.30 16.90 -1.50
N GLY A 405 4.02 16.74 -1.86
CA GLY A 405 2.90 16.71 -0.93
C GLY A 405 2.44 18.07 -0.39
N LYS A 406 3.01 19.18 -0.88
CA LYS A 406 2.55 20.55 -0.56
C LYS A 406 1.76 21.13 -1.72
N LEU A 407 0.63 21.78 -1.41
CA LEU A 407 -0.15 22.53 -2.41
C LEU A 407 0.69 23.69 -2.93
N LYS A 408 0.81 23.80 -4.24
CA LYS A 408 1.58 24.83 -4.95
C LYS A 408 0.70 25.77 -5.76
N GLU A 409 -0.37 25.23 -6.33
CA GLU A 409 -1.36 26.00 -7.08
C GLU A 409 -2.74 25.56 -6.61
N GLU A 410 -3.61 26.53 -6.32
CA GLU A 410 -5.00 26.30 -5.91
C GLU A 410 -5.87 25.91 -7.10
N ASP A 411 -6.99 25.22 -6.83
CA ASP A 411 -8.00 24.90 -7.84
C ASP A 411 -8.60 26.18 -8.42
N LYS A 412 -8.53 26.34 -9.74
CA LYS A 412 -9.18 27.44 -10.49
C LYS A 412 -10.37 26.96 -11.33
N LEU A 413 -10.59 25.64 -11.36
CA LEU A 413 -11.63 25.00 -12.14
C LEU A 413 -13.01 25.24 -11.53
N PHE A 414 -13.08 25.32 -10.20
CA PHE A 414 -14.32 25.51 -9.44
C PHE A 414 -14.40 26.84 -8.67
N ASP A 415 -13.59 27.85 -9.02
CA ASP A 415 -13.61 29.18 -8.36
C ASP A 415 -15.01 29.79 -8.25
N ASP A 416 -15.81 29.62 -9.31
CA ASP A 416 -17.19 30.11 -9.41
C ASP A 416 -18.22 29.17 -8.75
N GLU A 417 -17.84 27.93 -8.41
CA GLU A 417 -18.72 26.90 -7.85
C GLU A 417 -18.05 26.06 -6.73
N PRO A 418 -17.58 26.68 -5.63
CA PRO A 418 -16.88 25.95 -4.55
C PRO A 418 -17.75 24.87 -3.89
N SER A 419 -19.07 25.05 -3.91
CA SER A 419 -20.01 24.04 -3.40
C SER A 419 -20.02 22.75 -4.24
N ARG A 420 -19.76 22.84 -5.54
CA ARG A 420 -19.65 21.70 -6.47
C ARG A 420 -18.35 20.94 -6.24
N LEU A 421 -17.23 21.64 -6.04
CA LEU A 421 -15.96 21.04 -5.64
C LEU A 421 -16.11 20.26 -4.33
N ARG A 422 -16.77 20.84 -3.32
CA ARG A 422 -17.03 20.15 -2.04
C ARG A 422 -17.86 18.89 -2.23
N LYS A 423 -18.89 18.92 -3.08
CA LYS A 423 -19.67 17.71 -3.42
C LYS A 423 -18.81 16.64 -4.09
N ALA A 424 -17.96 17.02 -5.04
CA ALA A 424 -17.04 16.09 -5.70
C ALA A 424 -16.04 15.47 -4.70
N LYS A 425 -15.46 16.27 -3.80
CA LYS A 425 -14.56 15.76 -2.74
C LYS A 425 -15.28 14.80 -1.79
N ASN A 426 -16.51 15.10 -1.38
CA ASN A 426 -17.32 14.21 -0.55
C ASN A 426 -17.66 12.90 -1.27
N GLU A 427 -18.00 12.96 -2.56
CA GLU A 427 -18.25 11.77 -3.38
C GLU A 427 -16.99 10.91 -3.49
N ALA A 428 -15.81 11.51 -3.64
CA ALA A 428 -14.54 10.78 -3.63
C ALA A 428 -14.34 10.00 -2.34
N THR A 429 -14.59 10.63 -1.18
CA THR A 429 -14.52 9.97 0.13
C THR A 429 -15.51 8.81 0.23
N LYS A 430 -16.75 9.01 -0.24
CA LYS A 430 -17.78 7.95 -0.25
C LYS A 430 -17.37 6.78 -1.13
N ILE A 431 -16.88 7.04 -2.35
CA ILE A 431 -16.39 6.02 -3.26
C ILE A 431 -15.22 5.25 -2.65
N ALA A 432 -14.28 5.93 -2.00
CA ALA A 432 -13.17 5.29 -1.29
C ALA A 432 -13.68 4.35 -0.18
N GLN A 433 -14.64 4.79 0.64
CA GLN A 433 -15.24 3.97 1.69
C GLN A 433 -16.00 2.74 1.14
N GLU A 434 -16.80 2.93 0.08
CA GLU A 434 -17.51 1.82 -0.56
C GLU A 434 -16.54 0.79 -1.16
N ARG A 435 -15.41 1.25 -1.71
CA ARG A 435 -14.35 0.38 -2.24
C ARG A 435 -13.69 -0.43 -1.13
N GLU A 436 -13.36 0.20 0.00
CA GLU A 436 -12.81 -0.52 1.15
C GLU A 436 -13.76 -1.63 1.62
N GLY A 437 -15.07 -1.36 1.62
CA GLY A 437 -16.10 -2.35 1.93
C GLY A 437 -16.16 -3.51 0.95
N ARG A 438 -16.19 -3.22 -0.36
CA ARG A 438 -16.41 -4.23 -1.42
C ARG A 438 -15.16 -5.03 -1.77
N VAL A 439 -14.00 -4.38 -1.80
CA VAL A 439 -12.75 -4.98 -2.28
C VAL A 439 -11.99 -5.59 -1.10
N PHE A 440 -11.78 -4.83 -0.02
CA PHE A 440 -10.90 -5.27 1.08
C PHE A 440 -11.63 -6.07 2.17
N ASN A 441 -12.90 -5.75 2.42
CA ASN A 441 -13.70 -6.36 3.49
C ASN A 441 -14.73 -7.39 3.01
N SER A 442 -14.59 -7.90 1.78
CA SER A 442 -15.51 -8.89 1.23
C SER A 442 -15.54 -10.18 2.07
N PRO A 443 -16.69 -10.91 2.11
CA PRO A 443 -16.77 -12.20 2.80
C PRO A 443 -15.69 -13.21 2.35
N GLY A 444 -15.33 -13.19 1.05
CA GLY A 444 -14.26 -14.01 0.49
C GLY A 444 -12.89 -13.66 1.07
N ALA A 445 -12.55 -12.37 1.13
CA ALA A 445 -11.29 -11.90 1.72
C ALA A 445 -11.18 -12.28 3.21
N LYS A 446 -12.28 -12.23 3.96
CA LYS A 446 -12.32 -12.65 5.37
C LYS A 446 -12.07 -14.16 5.52
N ALA A 447 -12.69 -14.98 4.69
CA ALA A 447 -12.47 -16.43 4.70
C ALA A 447 -11.02 -16.79 4.33
N GLU A 448 -10.44 -16.14 3.31
CA GLU A 448 -9.03 -16.32 2.95
C GLU A 448 -8.09 -15.90 4.09
N THR A 449 -8.39 -14.80 4.78
CA THR A 449 -7.61 -14.34 5.94
C THR A 449 -7.50 -15.42 7.01
N VAL A 450 -8.59 -16.15 7.29
CA VAL A 450 -8.57 -17.29 8.23
C VAL A 450 -7.71 -18.44 7.68
N SER A 451 -7.88 -18.79 6.40
CA SER A 451 -7.12 -19.88 5.77
C SER A 451 -5.61 -19.59 5.73
N ILE A 452 -5.21 -18.36 5.42
CA ILE A 452 -3.81 -17.95 5.42
C ILE A 452 -3.23 -18.10 6.83
N LYS A 453 -3.93 -17.66 7.88
CA LYS A 453 -3.44 -17.80 9.26
C LYS A 453 -3.23 -19.26 9.65
N GLN A 454 -4.17 -20.13 9.30
CA GLN A 454 -4.03 -21.57 9.53
C GLN A 454 -2.78 -22.09 8.81
N LYS A 455 -2.58 -21.70 7.54
CA LYS A 455 -1.40 -22.11 6.77
C LYS A 455 -0.08 -21.59 7.35
N LEU A 456 -0.05 -20.34 7.81
CA LEU A 456 1.13 -19.77 8.47
C LEU A 456 1.45 -20.55 9.77
N GLN A 457 0.42 -20.95 10.52
CA GLN A 457 0.60 -21.74 11.72
C GLN A 457 1.17 -23.13 11.41
N GLU A 458 0.68 -23.80 10.36
CA GLU A 458 1.27 -25.07 9.88
C GLU A 458 2.74 -24.89 9.48
N MET A 459 3.06 -23.84 8.71
CA MET A 459 4.43 -23.56 8.25
C MET A 459 5.38 -23.20 9.40
N ARG A 460 4.86 -22.73 10.55
CA ARG A 460 5.67 -22.50 11.75
C ARG A 460 6.03 -23.80 12.47
N THR A 461 5.15 -24.79 12.45
CA THR A 461 5.32 -26.06 13.17
C THR A 461 6.01 -27.13 12.32
N THR A 462 6.09 -26.95 11.00
CA THR A 462 6.74 -27.90 10.10
C THR A 462 8.26 -27.59 10.03
N PRO A 463 9.16 -28.54 10.33
CA PRO A 463 10.59 -28.36 10.11
C PRO A 463 10.86 -28.06 8.63
N PRO A 464 11.86 -27.22 8.28
CA PRO A 464 12.24 -27.05 6.89
C PRO A 464 12.59 -28.43 6.30
N PRO A 465 12.18 -28.74 5.05
CA PRO A 465 12.57 -29.99 4.42
C PRO A 465 14.10 -30.10 4.46
N PRO A 466 14.67 -31.29 4.71
CA PRO A 466 16.12 -31.47 4.71
C PRO A 466 16.64 -30.96 3.37
N THR A 467 17.52 -29.96 3.43
CA THR A 467 18.25 -29.49 2.26
C THR A 467 18.91 -30.70 1.64
N GLY A 468 18.43 -31.15 0.48
CA GLY A 468 19.05 -32.23 -0.27
C GLY A 468 20.49 -31.84 -0.54
N SER A 469 21.43 -32.49 0.14
CA SER A 469 22.84 -32.43 -0.21
C SER A 469 22.95 -33.05 -1.60
N THR A 470 23.08 -32.19 -2.61
CA THR A 470 23.65 -32.59 -3.89
C THR A 470 25.15 -32.76 -3.67
N THR A 471 25.52 -33.82 -2.95
CA THR A 471 26.88 -34.35 -3.05
C THR A 471 26.98 -34.92 -4.46
N PRO A 472 27.85 -34.37 -5.35
CA PRO A 472 28.02 -34.94 -6.67
C PRO A 472 28.65 -36.32 -6.49
N THR A 473 27.92 -37.36 -6.88
CA THR A 473 28.45 -38.71 -7.01
C THR A 473 29.51 -38.67 -8.12
N LEU A 474 30.78 -38.60 -7.74
CA LEU A 474 31.90 -38.83 -8.65
C LEU A 474 31.77 -40.26 -9.17
N GLY A 475 31.49 -40.39 -10.46
CA GLY A 475 31.44 -41.66 -11.16
C GLY A 475 32.78 -42.38 -11.02
N GLY A 476 32.76 -43.52 -10.35
CA GLY A 476 33.84 -44.49 -10.41
C GLY A 476 33.92 -45.05 -11.82
N GLY A 477 34.91 -44.60 -12.58
CA GLY A 477 35.38 -45.30 -13.76
C GLY A 477 36.15 -46.54 -13.31
N THR A 478 35.67 -47.72 -13.68
CA THR A 478 36.45 -48.94 -13.72
C THR A 478 37.44 -48.87 -14.86
N ILE A 479 38.68 -49.27 -14.57
CA ILE A 479 39.75 -49.56 -15.53
C ILE A 479 39.44 -50.88 -16.24
#